data_AF-X0RUL8-F1
#
_entry.id   AF-X0RUL8-F1
#
_cell.length_a   1.000
_cell.length_b   1.000
_cell.length_c   1.000
_cell.angle_alpha   90.00
_cell.angle_beta   90.00
_cell.angle_gamma   90.00
#
_symmetry.space_group_name_H-M   'P 1'
#
loop_
_entity.id
_entity.type
_entity.pdbx_description
1 polymer ?
#
loop_
_entity_poly.entity_id
_entity_poly.type
_entity_poly.pdbx_seq_one_letter_code
_entity_poly.pdbx_strand_id
1 'polypeptide(L)'
;MLGSFLLGLAFWIVNVHWVIPITVPGYIAQCVYLSAYFLLAGWLLRHCYQRRRLPFFLLLPIIWVGLELLRGHVITGFSWLLLGHSQFRWTRLIQIADLTGAYGVSFLVAMLNGLIVDLLLQPLFLRTKSGSKPSVVVAVGVVTLMGLAVFTLVYGTKQMHVGQYRPGPRVALIQENFPISITRASENDLVVFEKHRKS
;
A
#
# COMPACT_ATOMS: atom_id res chain seq x y z
N MET A 1 -17.72 -5.63 -12.09
CA MET A 1 -17.79 -4.16 -12.00
C MET A 1 -18.49 -3.75 -10.73
N LEU A 2 -19.78 -4.05 -10.57
CA LEU A 2 -20.50 -3.75 -9.31
C LEU A 2 -19.82 -4.37 -8.07
N GLY A 3 -19.39 -5.64 -8.14
CA GLY A 3 -18.70 -6.30 -7.02
C GLY A 3 -17.41 -5.60 -6.58
N SER A 4 -16.59 -5.12 -7.52
CA SER A 4 -15.35 -4.38 -7.20
C SER A 4 -15.64 -3.05 -6.53
N PHE A 5 -16.69 -2.34 -6.98
CA PHE A 5 -17.12 -1.09 -6.36
C PHE A 5 -17.65 -1.31 -4.95
N LEU A 6 -18.53 -2.29 -4.75
CA LEU A 6 -19.09 -2.61 -3.42
C LEU A 6 -18.02 -3.08 -2.44
N LEU A 7 -17.04 -3.87 -2.91
CA LEU A 7 -15.88 -4.26 -2.11
C LEU A 7 -15.05 -3.04 -1.68
N GLY A 8 -14.76 -2.14 -2.62
CA GLY A 8 -14.09 -0.87 -2.32
C GLY A 8 -14.88 -0.04 -1.31
N LEU A 9 -16.20 0.03 -1.46
CA LEU A 9 -17.07 0.80 -0.58
C LEU A 9 -17.06 0.25 0.84
N ALA A 10 -17.22 -1.07 1.00
CA ALA A 10 -17.12 -1.72 2.29
C ALA A 10 -15.73 -1.52 2.92
N PHE A 11 -14.67 -1.67 2.14
CA PHE A 11 -13.30 -1.47 2.60
C PHE A 11 -13.07 -0.05 3.14
N TRP A 12 -13.48 0.98 2.38
CA TRP A 12 -13.23 2.38 2.76
C TRP A 12 -14.13 2.86 3.90
N ILE A 13 -15.38 2.39 3.96
CA ILE A 13 -16.29 2.67 5.09
C ILE A 13 -15.63 2.22 6.40
N VAL A 14 -15.10 0.99 6.44
CA VAL A 14 -14.51 0.45 7.66
C VAL A 14 -13.21 1.19 8.02
N ASN A 15 -12.32 1.38 7.04
CA ASN A 15 -10.97 1.85 7.34
C ASN A 15 -10.85 3.38 7.52
N VAL A 16 -11.84 4.16 7.06
CA VAL A 16 -11.79 5.64 7.12
C VAL A 16 -12.91 6.20 8.03
N HIS A 17 -13.57 5.34 8.81
CA HIS A 17 -14.62 5.75 9.76
C HIS A 17 -14.14 6.83 10.76
N TRP A 18 -12.84 6.89 11.05
CA TRP A 18 -12.25 7.89 11.94
C TRP A 18 -12.37 9.33 11.43
N VAL A 19 -12.74 9.52 10.16
CA VAL A 19 -13.01 10.85 9.55
C VAL A 19 -14.43 11.35 9.87
N ILE A 20 -15.34 10.49 10.33
CA ILE A 20 -16.73 10.84 10.65
C ILE A 20 -16.84 12.09 11.56
N PRO A 21 -16.04 12.23 12.64
CA PRO A 21 -16.14 13.39 13.53
C PRO A 21 -15.75 14.72 12.88
N ILE A 22 -15.09 14.71 11.71
CA ILE A 22 -14.73 15.93 10.97
C ILE A 22 -15.96 16.43 10.23
N THR A 23 -16.48 15.63 9.28
CA THR A 23 -17.72 15.92 8.55
C THR A 23 -18.33 14.62 8.01
N VAL A 24 -19.63 14.38 8.27
CA VAL A 24 -20.34 13.20 7.74
C VAL A 24 -20.47 13.25 6.21
N PRO A 25 -20.85 14.37 5.57
CA PRO A 25 -20.94 14.43 4.10
C PRO A 25 -19.59 14.22 3.42
N GLY A 26 -18.51 14.78 3.98
CA GLY A 26 -17.15 14.60 3.47
C GLY A 26 -16.69 13.15 3.54
N TYR A 27 -16.98 12.47 4.66
CA TYR A 27 -16.71 11.04 4.82
C TYR A 27 -17.43 10.17 3.76
N ILE A 28 -18.73 10.39 3.54
CA ILE A 28 -19.51 9.63 2.54
C ILE A 28 -18.94 9.89 1.13
N ALA A 29 -18.71 11.15 0.77
CA ALA A 29 -18.14 11.53 -0.53
C ALA A 29 -16.76 10.90 -0.75
N GLN A 30 -15.92 10.89 0.29
CA GLN A 30 -14.60 10.28 0.25
C GLN A 30 -14.68 8.76 0.05
N CYS A 31 -15.59 8.06 0.74
CA CYS A 31 -15.76 6.63 0.55
C CYS A 31 -16.16 6.29 -0.89
N VAL A 32 -17.11 7.03 -1.47
CA VAL A 32 -17.54 6.84 -2.87
C VAL A 32 -16.38 7.14 -3.83
N TYR A 33 -15.68 8.26 -3.63
CA TYR A 33 -14.52 8.66 -4.43
C TYR A 33 -13.42 7.57 -4.42
N LEU A 34 -13.03 7.09 -3.24
CA LEU A 34 -11.98 6.08 -3.10
C LEU A 34 -12.40 4.71 -3.65
N SER A 35 -13.70 4.39 -3.59
CA SER A 35 -14.25 3.14 -4.15
C SER A 35 -14.23 3.13 -5.68
N ALA A 36 -14.24 4.30 -6.32
CA ALA A 36 -14.07 4.39 -7.77
C ALA A 36 -12.71 3.84 -8.24
N TYR A 37 -11.66 3.92 -7.41
CA TYR A 37 -10.35 3.31 -7.73
C TYR A 37 -10.42 1.78 -7.75
N PHE A 38 -11.20 1.16 -6.87
CA PHE A 38 -11.42 -0.30 -6.90
C PHE A 38 -12.22 -0.72 -8.14
N LEU A 39 -13.23 0.07 -8.51
CA LEU A 39 -13.97 -0.14 -9.75
C LEU A 39 -13.05 -0.05 -10.97
N LEU A 40 -12.21 1.00 -11.03
CA LEU A 40 -11.25 1.20 -12.11
C LEU A 40 -10.20 0.08 -12.16
N ALA A 41 -9.69 -0.37 -11.01
CA ALA A 41 -8.78 -1.52 -10.92
C ALA A 41 -9.44 -2.79 -11.50
N GLY A 42 -10.65 -3.11 -11.05
CA GLY A 42 -11.39 -4.28 -11.54
C GLY A 42 -11.72 -4.20 -13.03
N TRP A 43 -12.05 -3.01 -13.54
CA TRP A 43 -12.27 -2.76 -14.96
C TRP A 43 -11.00 -2.95 -15.78
N LEU A 44 -9.89 -2.32 -15.40
CA LEU A 44 -8.59 -2.45 -16.09
C LEU A 44 -8.12 -3.90 -16.11
N LEU A 45 -8.15 -4.58 -14.97
CA LEU A 45 -7.72 -5.98 -14.85
C LEU A 45 -8.54 -6.88 -15.78
N ARG A 46 -9.87 -6.75 -15.75
CA ARG A 46 -10.74 -7.54 -16.64
C ARG A 46 -10.48 -7.20 -18.11
N HIS A 47 -10.36 -5.93 -18.45
CA HIS A 47 -10.16 -5.49 -19.83
C HIS A 47 -8.83 -6.05 -20.40
N CYS A 48 -7.73 -5.89 -19.66
CA CYS A 48 -6.41 -6.39 -20.05
C CYS A 48 -6.39 -7.92 -20.13
N TYR A 49 -6.98 -8.61 -19.16
CA TYR A 49 -7.06 -10.08 -19.17
C TYR A 49 -7.87 -10.60 -20.36
N GLN A 50 -9.03 -10.02 -20.64
CA GLN A 50 -9.90 -10.49 -21.74
C GLN A 50 -9.34 -10.16 -23.12
N ARG A 51 -8.69 -9.01 -23.30
CA ARG A 51 -8.16 -8.56 -24.60
C ARG A 51 -6.78 -9.11 -24.93
N ARG A 52 -5.90 -9.23 -23.93
CA ARG A 52 -4.47 -9.54 -24.14
C ARG A 52 -4.01 -10.82 -23.45
N ARG A 53 -4.87 -11.45 -22.64
CA ARG A 53 -4.55 -12.69 -21.87
C ARG A 53 -3.26 -12.57 -21.05
N LEU A 54 -2.94 -11.35 -20.59
CA LEU A 54 -1.78 -11.10 -19.75
C LEU A 54 -1.99 -11.70 -18.35
N PRO A 55 -0.94 -12.22 -17.72
CA PRO A 55 -1.03 -12.84 -16.41
C PRO A 55 -1.25 -11.82 -15.28
N PHE A 56 -1.94 -12.25 -14.22
CA PHE A 56 -2.26 -11.40 -13.09
C PHE A 56 -1.03 -11.02 -12.26
N PHE A 57 0.01 -11.86 -12.18
CA PHE A 57 1.25 -11.50 -11.48
C PHE A 57 1.90 -10.24 -12.06
N LEU A 58 1.68 -9.94 -13.35
CA LEU A 58 2.19 -8.72 -13.99
C LEU A 58 1.15 -7.59 -13.95
N LEU A 59 -0.11 -7.90 -14.28
CA LEU A 59 -1.17 -6.90 -14.37
C LEU A 59 -1.51 -6.26 -13.01
N LEU A 60 -1.64 -7.08 -11.96
CA LEU A 60 -2.08 -6.62 -10.65
C LEU A 60 -1.14 -5.57 -10.04
N PRO A 61 0.19 -5.78 -9.96
CA PRO A 61 1.08 -4.78 -9.38
C PRO A 61 1.16 -3.49 -10.19
N ILE A 62 1.15 -3.56 -11.54
CA ILE A 62 1.18 -2.37 -12.39
C ILE A 62 -0.07 -1.52 -12.20
N ILE A 63 -1.25 -2.16 -12.29
CA ILE A 63 -2.53 -1.46 -12.18
C ILE A 63 -2.74 -0.96 -10.75
N TRP A 64 -2.50 -1.80 -9.75
CA TRP A 64 -2.75 -1.43 -8.35
C TRP A 64 -1.84 -0.29 -7.89
N VAL A 65 -0.53 -0.41 -8.11
CA VAL A 65 0.43 0.63 -7.71
C VAL A 65 0.24 1.90 -8.53
N GLY A 66 -0.06 1.79 -9.83
CA GLY A 66 -0.42 2.95 -10.65
C GLY A 66 -1.64 3.70 -10.11
N LEU A 67 -2.65 2.98 -9.62
CA LEU A 67 -3.83 3.58 -8.99
C LEU A 67 -3.53 4.12 -7.58
N GLU A 68 -2.64 3.51 -6.81
CA GLU A 68 -2.15 4.07 -5.55
C GLU A 68 -1.42 5.40 -5.78
N LEU A 69 -0.58 5.46 -6.81
CA LEU A 69 0.13 6.68 -7.19
C LEU A 69 -0.86 7.76 -7.66
N LEU A 70 -1.80 7.40 -8.53
CA LEU A 70 -2.84 8.30 -9.02
C LEU A 70 -3.67 8.86 -7.86
N ARG A 71 -4.15 7.99 -6.98
CA ARG A 71 -4.91 8.36 -5.78
C ARG A 71 -4.14 9.27 -4.84
N GLY A 72 -2.82 9.14 -4.81
CA GLY A 72 -1.92 9.98 -4.04
C GLY A 72 -1.73 11.40 -4.59
N HIS A 73 -2.16 11.68 -5.82
CA HIS A 73 -1.93 12.97 -6.48
C HIS A 73 -3.21 13.66 -7.00
N VAL A 74 -4.24 12.90 -7.39
CA VAL A 74 -5.48 13.47 -7.93
C VAL A 74 -6.21 14.32 -6.87
N ILE A 75 -6.69 15.48 -7.30
CA ILE A 75 -7.27 16.55 -6.48
C ILE A 75 -6.20 17.10 -5.52
N THR A 76 -6.10 16.55 -4.31
CA THR A 76 -5.10 16.91 -3.30
C THR A 76 -4.32 15.68 -2.82
N GLY A 77 -4.67 14.49 -3.33
CA GLY A 77 -4.09 13.23 -2.92
C GLY A 77 -4.67 12.66 -1.62
N PHE A 78 -4.81 11.34 -1.57
CA PHE A 78 -5.12 10.62 -0.34
C PHE A 78 -4.35 9.29 -0.31
N SER A 79 -3.08 9.31 0.10
CA SER A 79 -2.17 8.13 0.09
C SER A 79 -2.28 7.24 1.34
N TRP A 80 -3.44 7.20 1.99
CA TRP A 80 -3.64 6.33 3.16
C TRP A 80 -3.76 4.87 2.75
N LEU A 81 -3.42 3.94 3.66
CA LEU A 81 -3.59 2.50 3.47
C LEU A 81 -2.95 1.95 2.18
N LEU A 82 -1.73 2.41 1.86
CA LEU A 82 -0.96 1.77 0.79
C LEU A 82 -0.71 0.31 1.14
N LEU A 83 -0.77 -0.56 0.13
CA LEU A 83 -0.54 -2.00 0.31
C LEU A 83 0.83 -2.26 0.94
N GLY A 84 1.84 -1.47 0.60
CA GLY A 84 3.18 -1.56 1.17
C GLY A 84 3.24 -1.31 2.69
N HIS A 85 2.36 -0.48 3.24
CA HIS A 85 2.33 -0.23 4.69
C HIS A 85 1.92 -1.47 5.50
N SER A 86 1.22 -2.43 4.89
CA SER A 86 0.92 -3.70 5.56
C SER A 86 2.19 -4.48 5.95
N GLN A 87 3.32 -4.21 5.30
CA GLN A 87 4.59 -4.91 5.51
C GLN A 87 5.53 -4.19 6.50
N PHE A 88 5.06 -3.18 7.25
CA PHE A 88 5.92 -2.36 8.11
C PHE A 88 6.77 -3.15 9.13
N ARG A 89 6.29 -4.33 9.57
CA ARG A 89 7.02 -5.21 10.51
C ARG A 89 8.18 -5.98 9.85
N TRP A 90 8.20 -6.06 8.52
CA TRP A 90 9.20 -6.80 7.75
C TRP A 90 10.33 -5.85 7.37
N THR A 91 11.12 -5.44 8.35
CA THR A 91 12.12 -4.37 8.22
C THR A 91 13.14 -4.59 7.11
N ARG A 92 13.52 -5.86 6.86
CA ARG A 92 14.39 -6.25 5.73
C ARG A 92 13.73 -6.00 4.38
N LEU A 93 12.44 -6.29 4.26
CA LEU A 93 11.71 -6.16 3.00
C LEU A 93 11.48 -4.68 2.67
N ILE A 94 11.10 -3.88 3.66
CA ILE A 94 10.74 -2.47 3.44
C ILE A 94 11.94 -1.57 3.10
N GLN A 95 13.19 -2.04 3.23
CA GLN A 95 14.35 -1.20 2.93
C GLN A 95 14.33 -0.69 1.48
N ILE A 96 13.80 -1.44 0.52
CA ILE A 96 13.66 -1.02 -0.89
C ILE A 96 12.82 0.25 -1.08
N ALA A 97 12.11 0.70 -0.04
CA ALA A 97 11.42 1.99 -0.03
C ALA A 97 12.37 3.18 -0.13
N ASP A 98 13.66 3.03 0.19
CA ASP A 98 14.66 4.09 -0.05
C ASP A 98 14.93 4.32 -1.55
N LEU A 99 14.77 3.29 -2.40
CA LEU A 99 14.94 3.37 -3.85
C LEU A 99 13.65 3.77 -4.58
N THR A 100 12.51 3.27 -4.13
CA THR A 100 11.24 3.29 -4.90
C THR A 100 10.08 3.93 -4.15
N GLY A 101 10.30 4.37 -2.92
CA GLY A 101 9.23 4.71 -1.99
C GLY A 101 8.42 3.48 -1.57
N ALA A 102 7.35 3.70 -0.79
CA ALA A 102 6.47 2.62 -0.34
C ALA A 102 5.79 1.85 -1.51
N TYR A 103 5.74 2.45 -2.70
CA TYR A 103 5.16 1.85 -3.90
C TYR A 103 5.88 0.59 -4.39
N GLY A 104 7.22 0.49 -4.23
CA GLY A 104 7.93 -0.74 -4.58
C GLY A 104 7.57 -1.92 -3.68
N VAL A 105 7.31 -1.63 -2.39
CA VAL A 105 6.79 -2.63 -1.45
C VAL A 105 5.37 -3.04 -1.85
N SER A 106 4.49 -2.07 -2.16
CA SER A 106 3.15 -2.35 -2.71
C SER A 106 3.23 -3.23 -3.96
N PHE A 107 4.20 -2.97 -4.86
CA PHE A 107 4.39 -3.71 -6.10
C PHE A 107 4.67 -5.19 -5.82
N LEU A 108 5.59 -5.51 -4.90
CA LEU A 108 5.91 -6.90 -4.54
C LEU A 108 4.70 -7.64 -3.96
N VAL A 109 3.96 -6.99 -3.06
CA VAL A 109 2.78 -7.60 -2.41
C VAL A 109 1.67 -7.83 -3.44
N ALA A 110 1.42 -6.86 -4.33
CA ALA A 110 0.43 -6.99 -5.39
C ALA A 110 0.85 -8.06 -6.43
N MET A 111 2.14 -8.17 -6.74
CA MET A 111 2.68 -9.21 -7.62
C MET A 111 2.45 -10.62 -7.06
N LEU A 112 2.73 -10.82 -5.76
CA LEU A 112 2.44 -12.08 -5.06
C LEU A 112 0.94 -12.42 -5.14
N ASN A 113 0.06 -11.47 -4.85
CA ASN A 113 -1.38 -11.69 -4.96
C ASN A 113 -1.82 -12.02 -6.39
N GLY A 114 -1.22 -11.38 -7.39
CA GLY A 114 -1.48 -11.66 -8.80
C GLY A 114 -1.06 -13.08 -9.18
N LEU A 115 0.08 -13.54 -8.68
CA LEU A 115 0.55 -14.91 -8.88
C LEU A 115 -0.37 -15.94 -8.22
N ILE A 116 -0.89 -15.64 -7.02
CA ILE A 116 -1.91 -16.49 -6.37
C ILE A 116 -3.16 -16.60 -7.25
N VAL A 117 -3.63 -15.49 -7.84
CA VAL A 117 -4.76 -15.53 -8.78
C VAL A 117 -4.44 -16.39 -10.02
N ASP A 118 -3.26 -16.24 -10.60
CA ASP A 118 -2.84 -17.07 -11.74
C ASP A 118 -2.83 -18.58 -11.38
N LEU A 119 -2.36 -18.93 -10.19
CA LEU A 119 -2.36 -20.31 -9.66
C LEU A 119 -3.76 -20.87 -9.40
N LEU A 120 -4.72 -20.02 -9.01
CA LEU A 120 -6.11 -20.42 -8.80
C LEU A 120 -6.87 -20.61 -10.14
N LEU A 121 -6.53 -19.83 -11.15
CA LEU A 121 -7.18 -19.87 -12.46
C LEU A 121 -6.55 -20.88 -13.43
N GLN A 122 -5.29 -21.27 -13.22
CA GLN A 122 -4.56 -22.20 -14.08
C GLN A 122 -3.93 -23.31 -13.25
N PRO A 123 -4.11 -24.59 -13.61
CA PRO A 123 -3.44 -25.67 -12.91
C PRO A 123 -1.91 -25.55 -13.09
N LEU A 124 -1.16 -25.80 -12.02
CA LEU A 124 0.31 -25.80 -11.99
C LEU A 124 0.91 -26.64 -13.12
N PHE A 125 0.28 -27.77 -13.43
CA PHE A 125 0.68 -28.69 -14.48
C PHE A 125 -0.44 -28.85 -15.50
N LEU A 126 -0.14 -28.50 -16.75
CA LEU A 126 -1.01 -28.73 -17.89
C LEU A 126 -0.80 -30.16 -18.40
N ARG A 127 -1.89 -30.90 -18.53
CA ARG A 127 -1.88 -32.26 -19.09
C ARG A 127 -1.71 -32.16 -20.60
N THR A 128 -0.61 -32.70 -21.11
CA THR A 128 -0.32 -32.80 -22.55
C THR A 128 -0.35 -34.27 -22.98
N LYS A 129 -0.41 -34.54 -24.30
CA LYS A 129 -0.35 -35.90 -24.85
C LYS A 129 0.93 -36.67 -24.48
N SER A 130 1.98 -35.96 -24.03
CA SER A 130 3.29 -36.50 -23.66
C SER A 130 3.58 -36.46 -22.15
N GLY A 131 2.58 -36.15 -21.31
CA GLY A 131 2.72 -36.02 -19.84
C GLY A 131 2.26 -34.67 -19.29
N SER A 132 2.54 -34.39 -18.02
CA SER A 132 2.27 -33.10 -17.37
C SER A 132 3.44 -32.11 -17.58
N LYS A 133 3.16 -30.90 -18.07
CA LYS A 133 4.16 -29.82 -18.17
C LYS A 133 3.76 -28.63 -17.29
N PRO A 134 4.69 -27.99 -16.58
CA PRO A 134 4.36 -26.82 -15.75
C PRO A 134 3.87 -25.66 -16.63
N SER A 135 2.93 -24.87 -16.13
CA SER A 135 2.52 -23.63 -16.83
C SER A 135 3.71 -22.67 -16.88
N VAL A 136 4.15 -22.32 -18.11
CA VAL A 136 5.27 -21.39 -18.33
C VAL A 136 5.01 -20.05 -17.66
N VAL A 137 3.76 -19.59 -17.71
CA VAL A 137 3.34 -18.31 -17.11
C VAL A 137 3.53 -18.33 -15.60
N VAL A 138 3.07 -19.40 -14.93
CA VAL A 138 3.22 -19.57 -13.49
C VAL A 138 4.70 -19.72 -13.13
N ALA A 139 5.46 -20.50 -13.89
CA ALA A 139 6.89 -20.69 -13.66
C ALA A 139 7.66 -19.35 -13.75
N VAL A 140 7.41 -18.56 -14.80
CA VAL A 140 8.01 -17.23 -14.96
C VAL A 140 7.60 -16.31 -13.82
N GLY A 141 6.33 -16.31 -13.43
CA GLY A 141 5.82 -15.52 -12.30
C GLY A 141 6.50 -15.87 -10.98
N VAL A 142 6.63 -17.16 -10.67
CA VAL A 142 7.34 -17.65 -9.48
C VAL A 142 8.81 -17.24 -9.51
N VAL A 143 9.52 -17.50 -10.61
CA VAL A 143 10.95 -17.17 -10.72
C VAL A 143 11.18 -15.67 -10.59
N THR A 144 10.34 -14.85 -11.22
CA THR A 144 10.44 -13.38 -11.14
C THR A 144 10.18 -12.90 -9.72
N LEU A 145 9.11 -13.37 -9.08
CA LEU A 145 8.78 -12.98 -7.71
C LEU A 145 9.87 -13.41 -6.72
N MET A 146 10.37 -14.64 -6.85
CA MET A 146 11.46 -15.15 -6.01
C MET A 146 12.74 -14.35 -6.21
N GLY A 147 13.09 -14.02 -7.45
CA GLY A 147 14.25 -13.17 -7.77
C GLY A 147 14.14 -11.80 -7.12
N LEU A 148 12.98 -11.14 -7.25
CA LEU A 148 12.74 -9.84 -6.64
C LEU A 148 12.68 -9.91 -5.10
N ALA A 149 12.09 -10.95 -4.53
CA ALA A 149 12.03 -11.15 -3.08
C ALA A 149 13.45 -11.37 -2.51
N VAL A 150 14.26 -12.23 -3.15
CA VAL A 150 15.66 -12.44 -2.76
C VAL A 150 16.45 -11.15 -2.89
N PHE A 151 16.33 -10.43 -4.01
CA PHE A 151 16.97 -9.13 -4.18
C PHE A 151 16.62 -8.17 -3.04
N THR A 152 15.33 -8.03 -2.75
CA THR A 152 14.82 -7.11 -1.72
C THR A 152 15.32 -7.49 -0.32
N LEU A 153 15.32 -8.78 0.01
CA LEU A 153 15.81 -9.27 1.29
C LEU A 153 17.33 -9.10 1.43
N VAL A 154 18.11 -9.37 0.38
CA VAL A 154 19.57 -9.20 0.39
C VAL A 154 19.95 -7.72 0.43
N TYR A 155 19.26 -6.88 -0.34
CA TYR A 155 19.44 -5.44 -0.29
C TYR A 155 19.15 -4.91 1.11
N GLY A 156 18.00 -5.29 1.68
CA GLY A 156 17.61 -4.79 2.99
C GLY A 156 18.44 -5.33 4.13
N THR A 157 18.96 -6.56 4.05
CA THR A 157 19.97 -7.01 5.03
C THR A 157 21.23 -6.17 4.91
N LYS A 158 21.74 -5.90 3.71
CA LYS A 158 22.91 -5.02 3.56
C LYS A 158 22.64 -3.63 4.13
N GLN A 159 21.52 -3.01 3.77
CA GLN A 159 21.20 -1.64 4.16
C GLN A 159 21.10 -1.45 5.68
N MET A 160 20.53 -2.43 6.39
CA MET A 160 20.46 -2.37 7.86
C MET A 160 21.83 -2.46 8.56
N HIS A 161 22.89 -2.91 7.88
CA HIS A 161 24.25 -2.99 8.45
C HIS A 161 25.14 -1.80 8.06
N VAL A 162 24.70 -0.91 7.16
CA VAL A 162 25.49 0.23 6.68
C VAL A 162 25.62 1.34 7.74
N GLY A 163 24.75 1.37 8.77
CA GLY A 163 24.75 2.40 9.79
C GLY A 163 25.88 2.26 10.81
N GLN A 164 26.89 3.14 10.76
CA GLN A 164 27.72 3.43 11.93
C GLN A 164 26.89 4.23 12.94
N TYR A 165 26.32 3.56 13.94
CA TYR A 165 25.64 4.22 15.06
C TYR A 165 26.66 4.96 15.91
N ARG A 166 26.82 6.26 15.66
CA ARG A 166 27.54 7.15 16.57
C ARG A 166 26.57 7.61 17.67
N PRO A 167 27.02 7.76 18.93
CA PRO A 167 26.21 8.39 19.96
C PRO A 167 25.69 9.73 19.47
N GLY A 168 24.37 9.84 19.31
CA GLY A 168 23.71 11.08 18.92
C GLY A 168 23.57 12.05 20.10
N PRO A 169 23.18 13.31 19.82
CA PRO A 169 22.82 14.23 20.89
C PRO A 169 21.65 13.66 21.72
N ARG A 170 21.60 13.98 23.02
CA ARG A 170 20.44 13.67 23.85
C ARG A 170 19.28 14.57 23.41
N VAL A 171 18.18 13.96 22.96
CA VAL A 171 16.97 14.64 22.51
C VAL A 171 15.86 14.37 23.51
N ALA A 172 15.15 15.41 23.94
CA ALA A 172 13.91 15.33 24.71
C ALA A 172 12.74 15.83 23.86
N LEU A 173 11.62 15.11 23.88
CA LEU A 173 10.38 15.50 23.22
C LEU A 173 9.32 15.75 24.29
N ILE A 174 8.91 17.02 24.44
CA ILE A 174 7.82 17.41 25.35
C ILE A 174 6.55 17.47 24.52
N GLN A 175 5.66 16.49 24.71
CA GLN A 175 4.36 16.45 24.02
C GLN A 175 3.25 16.83 25.00
N GLU A 176 2.79 18.06 24.88
CA GLU A 176 1.67 18.55 25.66
C GLU A 176 0.33 18.11 25.06
N ASN A 177 -0.61 17.70 25.92
CA ASN A 177 -1.95 17.32 25.51
C ASN A 177 -2.91 18.53 25.61
N PHE A 178 -2.81 19.47 24.67
CA PHE A 178 -3.76 20.58 24.59
C PHE A 178 -5.03 20.16 23.83
N PRO A 179 -6.23 20.51 24.31
CA PRO A 179 -7.45 20.32 23.54
C PRO A 179 -7.44 21.24 22.31
N ILE A 180 -7.94 20.72 21.18
CA ILE A 180 -7.98 21.40 19.88
C ILE A 180 -8.68 22.77 19.93
N SER A 181 -9.60 22.97 20.88
CA SER A 181 -10.30 24.25 21.08
C SER A 181 -9.39 25.38 21.59
N ILE A 182 -8.32 25.06 22.31
CA ILE A 182 -7.43 26.06 22.93
C ILE A 182 -6.48 26.69 21.90
N THR A 183 -6.05 25.93 20.89
CA THR A 183 -5.07 26.38 19.87
C THR A 183 -5.61 27.50 18.96
N ARG A 184 -6.93 27.73 18.90
CA ARG A 184 -7.53 28.77 18.04
C ARG A 184 -7.82 30.08 18.76
N ALA A 185 -7.71 30.13 20.09
CA ALA A 185 -7.96 31.33 20.87
C ALA A 185 -6.63 32.00 21.25
N SER A 186 -6.36 33.18 20.67
CA SER A 186 -5.17 34.01 20.96
C SER A 186 -4.99 34.38 22.45
N GLU A 187 -6.03 34.23 23.27
CA GLU A 187 -5.99 34.48 24.73
C GLU A 187 -5.22 33.41 25.53
N ASN A 188 -4.79 32.30 24.92
CA ASN A 188 -4.19 31.16 25.66
C ASN A 188 -2.67 31.02 25.50
N ASP A 189 -1.99 31.92 24.81
CA ASP A 189 -0.55 31.81 24.53
C ASP A 189 0.29 31.76 25.82
N LEU A 190 -0.12 32.51 26.85
CA LEU A 190 0.53 32.49 28.17
C LEU A 190 0.34 31.15 28.89
N VAL A 191 -0.85 30.54 28.79
CA VAL A 191 -1.13 29.23 29.39
C VAL A 191 -0.31 28.13 28.68
N VAL A 192 -0.20 28.22 27.36
CA VAL A 192 0.65 27.32 26.57
C VAL A 192 2.11 27.49 26.96
N PHE A 193 2.62 28.72 27.06
CA PHE A 193 3.99 29.02 27.44
C PHE A 193 4.34 28.53 28.86
N GLU A 194 3.47 28.80 29.84
CA GLU A 194 3.72 28.36 31.22
C GLU A 194 3.77 26.84 31.37
N LYS A 195 2.95 26.12 30.61
CA LYS A 195 2.92 24.66 30.65
C LYS A 195 4.22 24.05 30.10
N HIS A 196 4.73 24.58 28.99
CA HIS A 196 6.03 24.17 28.44
C HIS A 196 7.21 24.52 29.35
N ARG A 197 7.13 25.60 30.14
CA ARG A 197 8.18 26.00 31.08
C ARG A 197 8.30 25.05 32.28
N LYS A 198 7.20 24.41 32.69
CA LYS A 198 7.12 23.59 33.91
C LYS A 198 7.38 22.09 33.66
N SER A 199 7.39 21.65 32.40
CA SER A 199 7.67 20.27 31.94
C SER A 199 9.16 20.07 31.68
#